data_AF-A0AAW9SXN5-F1
#
_entry.id   AF-A0AAW9SXN5-F1
#
_cell.length_a   1.000
_cell.length_b   1.000
_cell.length_c   1.000
_cell.angle_alpha   90.00
_cell.angle_beta   90.00
_cell.angle_gamma   90.00
#
_symmetry.space_group_name_H-M   'P 1'
#
loop_
_entity.id
_entity.type
_entity.pdbx_description
1 polymer ?
#
loop_
_entity_poly.entity_id
_entity_poly.type
_entity_poly.pdbx_seq_one_letter_code
_entity_poly.pdbx_strand_id
1 'polypeptide(L)'
;MKIITNPRVLSAFWAAWAWLAAAAYWGTTPSQLDPVARLVPGQQIFLVWVATATVLTLGTVCRHRTIGRWARITGLIITTWLLLAWATAYIYEGITEQSRMWVSGKNYMFLALAAMATSPIMGRNTRSRHEKE
;
A
#
# COMPACT_ATOMS: atom_id res chain seq x y z
N MET A 1 -7.30 -4.77 22.90
CA MET A 1 -7.03 -3.71 21.89
C MET A 1 -5.53 -3.38 21.67
N LYS A 2 -4.58 -4.32 21.90
CA LYS A 2 -3.12 -4.07 21.73
C LYS A 2 -2.56 -4.48 20.35
N ILE A 3 -3.30 -5.27 19.58
CA ILE A 3 -2.83 -5.82 18.28
C ILE A 3 -2.85 -4.74 17.20
N ILE A 4 -3.93 -3.95 17.11
CA ILE A 4 -4.12 -2.89 16.11
C ILE A 4 -3.11 -1.74 16.31
N THR A 5 -2.60 -1.56 17.53
CA THR A 5 -1.62 -0.50 17.84
C THR A 5 -0.17 -0.91 17.61
N ASN A 6 0.11 -2.16 17.21
CA ASN A 6 1.46 -2.60 16.89
C ASN A 6 1.82 -2.25 15.43
N PRO A 7 2.82 -1.37 15.21
CA PRO A 7 3.16 -0.93 13.86
C PRO A 7 3.70 -2.05 12.95
N ARG A 8 4.29 -3.11 13.51
CA ARG A 8 4.77 -4.25 12.70
C ARG A 8 3.61 -5.09 12.17
N VAL A 9 2.56 -5.29 12.98
CA VAL A 9 1.36 -6.03 12.56
C VAL A 9 0.65 -5.28 11.45
N LEU A 10 0.54 -3.96 11.59
CA LEU A 10 -0.09 -3.10 10.60
C LEU A 10 0.72 -3.05 9.29
N SER A 11 2.05 -2.98 9.41
CA SER A 11 2.94 -3.10 8.25
C SER A 11 2.80 -4.46 7.56
N ALA A 12 2.67 -5.55 8.32
CA ALA A 12 2.47 -6.88 7.77
C ALA A 12 1.16 -7.00 7.00
N PHE A 13 0.09 -6.41 7.51
CA PHE A 13 -1.21 -6.34 6.83
C PHE A 13 -1.09 -5.64 5.47
N TRP A 14 -0.51 -4.43 5.45
CA TRP A 14 -0.33 -3.69 4.19
C TRP A 14 0.68 -4.36 3.25
N ALA A 15 1.71 -5.04 3.78
CA ALA A 15 2.63 -5.83 2.98
C ALA A 15 1.91 -6.99 2.28
N ALA A 16 1.08 -7.73 3.02
CA ALA A 16 0.28 -8.82 2.46
C ALA A 16 -0.69 -8.31 1.40
N TRP A 17 -1.35 -7.18 1.65
CA TRP A 17 -2.20 -6.51 0.67
C TRP A 17 -1.43 -6.16 -0.61
N ALA A 18 -0.24 -5.55 -0.48
CA ALA A 18 0.58 -5.17 -1.63
C ALA A 18 1.09 -6.41 -2.41
N TRP A 19 1.43 -7.51 -1.74
CA TRP A 19 1.76 -8.77 -2.41
C TRP A 19 0.58 -9.35 -3.19
N LEU A 20 -0.63 -9.31 -2.63
CA LEU A 20 -1.85 -9.76 -3.33
C LEU A 20 -2.13 -8.87 -4.55
N ALA A 21 -1.95 -7.56 -4.43
CA ALA A 21 -2.08 -6.63 -5.56
C ALA A 21 -1.04 -6.92 -6.65
N ALA A 22 0.22 -7.16 -6.28
CA ALA A 22 1.27 -7.55 -7.23
C ALA A 22 0.90 -8.85 -7.97
N ALA A 23 0.41 -9.86 -7.25
CA ALA A 23 -0.01 -11.12 -7.85
C ALA A 23 -1.21 -10.94 -8.80
N ALA A 24 -2.18 -10.10 -8.42
CA ALA A 24 -3.35 -9.81 -9.24
C ALA A 24 -3.02 -9.12 -10.57
N TYR A 25 -1.93 -8.35 -10.61
CA TYR A 25 -1.46 -7.67 -11.83
C TYR A 25 -0.28 -8.36 -12.52
N TRP A 26 0.07 -9.58 -12.07
CA TRP A 26 1.17 -10.31 -12.68
C TRP A 26 0.81 -10.75 -14.09
N GLY A 27 1.59 -10.30 -15.07
CA GLY A 27 1.42 -10.65 -16.49
C GLY A 27 0.24 -9.96 -17.19
N THR A 28 -0.57 -9.17 -16.47
CA THR A 28 -1.71 -8.45 -17.06
C THR A 28 -1.92 -7.10 -16.39
N THR A 29 -2.03 -6.04 -17.20
CA THR A 29 -2.46 -4.71 -16.75
C THR A 29 -3.87 -4.48 -17.28
N PRO A 30 -4.89 -4.28 -16.41
CA PRO A 30 -6.22 -3.90 -16.85
C PRO A 30 -6.17 -2.56 -17.59
N SER A 31 -6.88 -2.42 -18.71
CA SER A 31 -6.89 -1.21 -19.55
C SER A 31 -7.28 0.05 -18.77
N GLN A 32 -8.06 -0.15 -17.72
CA GLN A 32 -8.49 0.92 -16.81
C GLN A 32 -7.34 1.62 -16.09
N LEU A 33 -6.25 0.88 -15.90
CA LEU A 33 -5.03 1.36 -15.26
C LEU A 33 -3.99 1.80 -16.27
N ASP A 34 -4.30 1.86 -17.57
CA ASP A 34 -3.38 2.35 -18.60
C ASP A 34 -2.79 3.74 -18.28
N PRO A 35 -3.57 4.73 -17.77
CA PRO A 35 -3.01 6.03 -17.39
C PRO A 35 -1.94 5.89 -16.29
N VAL A 36 -2.12 4.95 -15.37
CA VAL A 36 -1.17 4.67 -14.28
C VAL A 36 0.02 3.89 -14.81
N ALA A 37 -0.21 2.89 -15.68
CA ALA A 37 0.83 2.06 -16.28
C ALA A 37 1.82 2.86 -17.11
N ARG A 38 1.37 3.91 -17.80
CA ARG A 38 2.24 4.83 -18.56
C ARG A 38 3.27 5.57 -17.70
N LEU A 39 3.03 5.69 -16.40
CA LEU A 39 3.96 6.32 -15.46
C LEU A 39 5.00 5.33 -14.90
N VAL A 40 4.83 4.02 -15.17
CA VAL A 40 5.70 2.95 -14.68
C VAL A 40 6.65 2.51 -15.79
N PRO A 41 7.97 2.40 -15.53
CA PRO A 41 8.91 1.86 -16.51
C PRO A 41 8.47 0.49 -17.04
N GLY A 42 8.44 0.34 -18.37
CA GLY A 42 8.00 -0.89 -19.02
C GLY A 42 6.50 -1.21 -18.88
N GLN A 43 5.69 -0.29 -18.33
CA GLN A 43 4.23 -0.43 -18.14
C GLN A 43 3.81 -1.62 -17.26
N GLN A 44 4.75 -2.14 -16.47
CA GLN A 44 4.53 -3.30 -15.61
C GLN A 44 4.09 -2.85 -14.21
N ILE A 45 2.78 -2.60 -14.03
CA ILE A 45 2.21 -2.10 -12.77
C ILE A 45 2.42 -3.06 -11.57
N PHE A 46 2.64 -4.35 -11.81
CA PHE A 46 2.93 -5.27 -10.70
C PHE A 46 4.26 -4.90 -10.01
N LEU A 47 5.24 -4.33 -10.72
CA LEU A 47 6.55 -3.98 -10.17
C LEU A 47 6.46 -2.92 -9.08
N VAL A 48 5.55 -1.94 -9.22
CA VAL A 48 5.35 -0.93 -8.17
C VAL A 48 4.75 -1.54 -6.91
N TRP A 49 3.88 -2.54 -7.05
CA TRP A 49 3.34 -3.28 -5.91
C TRP A 49 4.39 -4.19 -5.28
N VAL A 50 5.24 -4.86 -6.06
CA VAL A 50 6.38 -5.66 -5.54
C VAL A 50 7.34 -4.79 -4.75
N ALA A 51 7.71 -3.62 -5.28
CA ALA A 51 8.58 -2.67 -4.58
C ALA A 51 7.94 -2.21 -3.25
N THR A 52 6.66 -1.84 -3.30
CA THR A 52 5.89 -1.43 -2.11
C THR A 52 5.81 -2.55 -1.07
N ALA A 53 5.49 -3.77 -1.50
CA ALA A 53 5.39 -4.95 -0.65
C ALA A 53 6.73 -5.29 0.00
N THR A 54 7.83 -5.16 -0.74
CA THR A 54 9.19 -5.38 -0.23
C THR A 54 9.55 -4.37 0.86
N VAL A 55 9.26 -3.08 0.63
CA VAL A 55 9.51 -2.01 1.61
C VAL A 55 8.68 -2.23 2.89
N LEU A 56 7.40 -2.58 2.76
CA LEU A 56 6.55 -2.88 3.92
C LEU A 56 6.96 -4.17 4.63
N THR A 57 7.42 -5.18 3.90
CA THR A 57 7.95 -6.42 4.47
C THR A 57 9.19 -6.11 5.31
N LEU A 58 10.10 -5.27 4.80
CA LEU A 58 11.24 -4.76 5.57
C LEU A 58 10.77 -4.02 6.83
N GLY A 59 9.76 -3.17 6.73
CA GLY A 59 9.16 -2.48 7.89
C GLY A 59 8.59 -3.41 8.97
N THR A 60 8.15 -4.61 8.57
CA THR A 60 7.64 -5.66 9.45
C THR A 60 8.76 -6.39 10.17
N VAL A 61 9.78 -6.86 9.44
CA VAL A 61 10.79 -7.81 9.95
C VAL A 61 12.07 -7.14 10.45
N CYS A 62 12.33 -5.89 10.05
CA CYS A 62 13.58 -5.21 10.39
C CYS A 62 13.71 -5.02 11.92
N ARG A 63 14.84 -5.48 12.46
CA ARG A 63 15.19 -5.33 13.88
C ARG A 63 15.74 -3.94 14.20
N HIS A 64 16.36 -3.27 13.23
CA HIS A 64 16.89 -1.92 13.40
C HIS A 64 15.75 -0.91 13.50
N ARG A 65 15.62 -0.23 14.66
CA ARG A 65 14.47 0.64 15.00
C ARG A 65 14.22 1.72 13.93
N THR A 66 15.26 2.45 13.53
CA THR A 66 15.15 3.56 12.57
C THR A 66 14.80 3.07 11.16
N ILE A 67 15.55 2.10 10.61
CA ILE A 67 15.31 1.55 9.27
C ILE A 67 13.92 0.94 9.18
N GLY A 68 13.52 0.11 10.16
CA GLY A 68 12.19 -0.48 10.18
C GLY A 68 11.08 0.57 10.24
N ARG A 69 11.25 1.62 11.05
CA ARG A 69 10.28 2.72 11.13
C ARG A 69 10.13 3.44 9.78
N TRP A 70 11.24 3.84 9.15
CA TRP A 70 11.19 4.54 7.87
C TRP A 70 10.64 3.66 6.75
N ALA A 71 11.01 2.38 6.71
CA ALA A 71 10.44 1.43 5.77
C ALA A 71 8.91 1.34 5.89
N ARG A 72 8.35 1.30 7.11
CA ARG A 72 6.89 1.34 7.31
C ARG A 72 6.25 2.63 6.83
N ILE A 73 6.84 3.78 7.16
CA ILE A 73 6.32 5.09 6.77
C ILE A 73 6.33 5.22 5.24
N THR A 74 7.48 4.98 4.62
CA THR A 74 7.65 5.07 3.17
C THR A 74 6.74 4.09 2.45
N GLY A 75 6.68 2.83 2.90
CA GLY A 75 5.79 1.83 2.31
C GLY A 75 4.31 2.22 2.41
N LEU A 76 3.87 2.80 3.52
CA LEU A 76 2.50 3.27 3.68
C LEU A 76 2.19 4.50 2.82
N ILE A 77 3.13 5.43 2.68
CA ILE A 77 3.01 6.59 1.77
C ILE A 77 2.81 6.10 0.34
N ILE A 78 3.68 5.20 -0.13
CA ILE A 78 3.59 4.63 -1.48
C ILE A 78 2.24 3.91 -1.64
N THR A 79 1.85 3.07 -0.68
CA THR A 79 0.56 2.37 -0.69
C THR A 79 -0.62 3.34 -0.81
N THR A 80 -0.60 4.45 -0.06
CA THR A 80 -1.67 5.45 -0.08
C THR A 80 -1.78 6.10 -1.46
N TRP A 81 -0.66 6.50 -2.04
CA TRP A 81 -0.63 7.10 -3.38
C TRP A 81 -1.04 6.12 -4.48
N LEU A 82 -0.63 4.86 -4.40
CA LEU A 82 -1.09 3.83 -5.33
C LEU A 82 -2.61 3.63 -5.20
N LEU A 83 -3.16 3.50 -3.98
CA LEU A 83 -4.60 3.36 -3.80
C LEU A 83 -5.38 4.57 -4.34
N LEU A 84 -4.86 5.79 -4.16
CA LEU A 84 -5.46 7.00 -4.74
C LEU A 84 -5.40 6.98 -6.27
N ALA A 85 -4.27 6.62 -6.87
CA ALA A 85 -4.13 6.51 -8.33
C ALA A 85 -5.12 5.48 -8.91
N TRP A 86 -5.29 4.33 -8.26
CA TRP A 86 -6.29 3.33 -8.64
C TRP A 86 -7.72 3.86 -8.49
N ALA A 87 -8.02 4.53 -7.38
CA ALA A 87 -9.32 5.15 -7.16
C ALA A 87 -9.65 6.15 -8.26
N THR A 88 -8.71 7.05 -8.58
CA THR A 88 -8.87 8.05 -9.63
C THR A 88 -9.07 7.41 -11.00
N ALA A 89 -8.27 6.41 -11.37
CA ALA A 89 -8.38 5.73 -12.65
C ALA A 89 -9.77 5.07 -12.83
N TYR A 90 -10.22 4.30 -11.84
CA TYR A 90 -11.53 3.65 -11.90
C TYR A 90 -12.72 4.63 -11.84
N ILE A 91 -12.60 5.74 -11.09
CA ILE A 91 -13.63 6.78 -11.08
C ILE A 91 -13.68 7.48 -12.44
N TYR A 92 -12.53 7.85 -12.99
CA TYR A 92 -12.44 8.52 -14.28
C TYR A 92 -13.07 7.70 -15.39
N GLU A 93 -12.77 6.40 -15.45
CA GLU A 93 -13.41 5.50 -16.41
C GLU A 93 -14.90 5.30 -16.16
N GLY A 94 -15.32 5.20 -14.89
CA GLY A 94 -16.74 5.13 -14.55
C GLY A 94 -17.53 6.33 -15.08
N ILE A 95 -16.92 7.52 -15.06
CA ILE A 95 -17.54 8.76 -15.55
C ILE A 95 -17.50 8.84 -17.08
N THR A 96 -16.34 8.52 -17.69
CA THR A 96 -16.11 8.69 -19.14
C THR A 96 -16.82 7.64 -19.97
N GLU A 97 -16.76 6.37 -19.56
CA GLU A 97 -17.36 5.23 -20.24
C GLU A 97 -18.78 4.90 -19.73
N GLN A 98 -19.35 5.74 -18.85
CA GLN A 98 -20.66 5.52 -18.20
C GLN A 98 -20.80 4.11 -17.58
N SER A 99 -19.70 3.59 -17.04
CA SER A 99 -19.60 2.23 -16.51
C SER A 99 -19.75 2.20 -14.97
N ARG A 100 -19.95 1.00 -14.40
CA ARG A 100 -20.00 0.81 -12.94
C ARG A 100 -18.61 0.81 -12.26
N MET A 101 -17.55 1.19 -12.98
CA MET A 101 -16.17 1.20 -12.44
C MET A 101 -15.99 2.12 -11.23
N TRP A 102 -16.83 3.16 -11.07
CA TRP A 102 -16.84 4.01 -9.88
C TRP A 102 -17.07 3.24 -8.56
N VAL A 103 -17.68 2.05 -8.60
CA VAL A 103 -17.85 1.16 -7.44
C VAL A 103 -16.50 0.63 -6.95
N SER A 104 -15.62 0.22 -7.86
CA SER A 104 -14.25 -0.14 -7.52
C SER A 104 -13.48 1.09 -7.04
N GLY A 105 -13.67 2.22 -7.72
CA GLY A 105 -13.04 3.50 -7.38
C GLY A 105 -13.28 3.94 -5.93
N LYS A 106 -14.52 3.91 -5.46
CA LYS A 106 -14.84 4.25 -4.05
C LYS A 106 -14.23 3.26 -3.05
N ASN A 107 -14.11 1.98 -3.40
CA ASN A 107 -13.48 0.98 -2.53
C ASN A 107 -11.98 1.25 -2.37
N TYR A 108 -11.30 1.58 -3.48
CA TYR A 108 -9.90 2.02 -3.45
C TYR A 108 -9.73 3.34 -2.67
N MET A 109 -10.67 4.28 -2.79
CA MET A 109 -10.68 5.50 -1.99
C MET A 109 -10.82 5.20 -0.49
N PHE A 110 -11.72 4.29 -0.11
CA PHE A 110 -11.88 3.86 1.28
C PHE A 110 -10.60 3.20 1.83
N LEU A 111 -9.94 2.37 1.02
CA LEU A 111 -8.66 1.77 1.38
C LEU A 111 -7.56 2.83 1.54
N ALA A 112 -7.53 3.85 0.69
CA ALA A 112 -6.58 4.96 0.84
C ALA A 112 -6.81 5.72 2.16
N LEU A 113 -8.06 6.00 2.52
CA LEU A 113 -8.41 6.59 3.80
C LEU A 113 -8.03 5.69 4.98
N ALA A 114 -8.23 4.38 4.86
CA ALA A 114 -7.78 3.42 5.86
C ALA A 114 -6.25 3.43 6.00
N ALA A 115 -5.51 3.50 4.89
CA ALA A 115 -4.06 3.64 4.92
C ALA A 115 -3.63 4.92 5.66
N MET A 116 -4.25 6.06 5.33
CA MET A 116 -4.01 7.33 6.01
C MET A 116 -4.31 7.26 7.52
N ALA A 117 -5.44 6.64 7.90
CA ALA A 117 -5.82 6.45 9.30
C ALA A 117 -4.81 5.59 10.08
N THR A 118 -4.11 4.68 9.41
CA THR A 118 -3.06 3.84 10.01
C THR A 118 -1.69 4.54 10.14
N SER A 119 -1.52 5.70 9.52
CA SER A 119 -0.24 6.44 9.50
C SER A 119 0.32 6.86 10.86
N PRO A 120 -0.48 7.30 11.86
CA PRO A 120 0.06 7.71 13.16
C PRO A 120 0.66 6.53 13.95
N ILE A 121 0.27 5.30 13.59
CA ILE A 121 0.76 4.08 14.24
C ILE A 121 2.08 3.66 13.60
N MET A 122 2.20 3.70 12.26
CA MET A 122 3.40 3.24 11.53
C MET A 122 4.71 3.87 12.00
N GLY A 123 4.66 5.16 12.38
CA GLY A 123 5.81 5.92 12.87
C GLY A 123 6.22 5.61 14.32
N ARG A 124 5.46 4.82 15.07
CA ARG A 124 5.78 4.52 16.47
C ARG A 124 6.94 3.54 16.59
N ASN A 125 7.83 3.78 17.54
CA ASN A 125 8.88 2.81 17.88
C ASN A 125 8.25 1.60 18.58
N THR A 126 8.64 0.40 18.13
CA THR A 126 8.28 -0.83 18.84
C THR A 126 9.26 -0.98 20.01
N ARG A 127 8.78 -0.91 21.26
CA ARG A 127 9.62 -1.09 22.47
C ARG A 127 10.43 -2.39 22.30
N SER A 128 11.76 -2.31 22.22
CA SER A 128 12.57 -3.54 22.30
C SER A 128 12.64 -3.93 23.78
N ARG A 129 12.50 -5.23 24.03
CA ARG A 129 12.43 -5.82 25.37
C ARG A 129 13.77 -5.77 26.15
N HIS A 130 14.77 -5.04 25.65
CA HIS A 130 16.15 -5.01 26.17
C HIS A 130 16.51 -3.77 27.00
N GLU A 131 15.56 -2.90 27.34
CA GLU A 131 15.78 -1.76 28.27
C GLU A 131 15.41 -2.13 29.72
N LYS A 132 15.56 -3.40 30.13
CA LYS A 132 15.22 -3.88 31.48
C LYS A 132 16.24 -4.86 32.10
N GLU A 133 17.48 -4.80 31.65
CA GLU A 133 18.63 -5.38 32.36
C GLU A 133 19.65 -4.28 32.55
#